data_AF-A0A8T4NIZ8-F1
#
_entry.id   AF-A0A8T4NIZ8-F1
#
_cell.length_a   1.000
_cell.length_b   1.000
_cell.length_c   1.000
_cell.angle_alpha   90.00
_cell.angle_beta   90.00
_cell.angle_gamma   90.00
#
_symmetry.space_group_name_H-M   'P 1'
#
loop_
_entity.id
_entity.type
_entity.pdbx_description
1 polymer ?
#
loop_
_entity_poly.entity_id
_entity_poly.type
_entity_poly.pdbx_seq_one_letter_code
_entity_poly.pdbx_strand_id
1 'polypeptide(L)'
;MKDENRDRMGDKFEREMFDLFQRIGFIVRNHIFTRKEDGRKSEQDVLAIKGNLKILIQCKDYAKFPFENIEEVIEDLVEDGKSLEADKLILAITGHKNLSDEYIMNLKKKGICLWNEDYWRKLQRLDLVDLYEEVGKNLEIKEVLKRVKDEEEQKLTSLYDKIEKIEDKNKKRSIFEQLEKLEFSDYTKREIQLKKIENEILLEKEREVDEQAESRVEDIELEELFSMVKKLDLDFNKRYLILDKIRNDIDLSRKSGKIIDIEKIKTFIEKQEENLEDEKWGDTKIDDLEELRDNGKISKEDYEKLRGKVRSMGVSKKGFANAERKSFEYELKKARSLEKKKRFFKIFKISSIFIISLLLIFAVFLLFNNPQENQKKINNVTNGSENSNVVIQSNQDFLDFCKTKFNEASQSSKLYRSEYFDNYNDAKNWIYDLFPEEIEINRNRAKFFTEWYLDNSEFPIYILQGSISNSPSLVENGYWVCDKNGIVEKGVKS
;
A
#
# COMPACT_ATOMS: atom_id res chain seq x y z
N MET A 1 22.13 -43.92 -31.13
CA MET A 1 22.25 -43.60 -29.70
C MET A 1 23.69 -43.20 -29.36
N LYS A 2 24.12 -42.03 -29.84
CA LYS A 2 25.38 -41.37 -29.48
C LYS A 2 25.16 -39.90 -29.82
N ASP A 3 24.61 -39.11 -28.90
CA ASP A 3 24.77 -37.63 -28.90
C ASP A 3 24.17 -36.97 -27.65
N GLU A 4 23.21 -37.58 -26.94
CA GLU A 4 22.57 -36.92 -25.76
C GLU A 4 23.46 -36.74 -24.51
N ASN A 5 24.63 -37.39 -24.45
CA ASN A 5 25.59 -37.21 -23.35
C ASN A 5 26.72 -36.22 -23.69
N ARG A 6 26.78 -35.69 -24.93
CA ARG A 6 27.79 -34.71 -25.33
C ARG A 6 27.50 -33.33 -24.73
N ASP A 7 26.23 -32.96 -24.56
CA ASP A 7 25.86 -31.62 -24.08
C ASP A 7 26.12 -31.43 -22.56
N ARG A 8 26.03 -32.49 -21.75
CA ARG A 8 26.02 -32.32 -20.28
C ARG A 8 27.36 -31.97 -19.60
N MET A 9 28.51 -32.10 -20.27
CA MET A 9 29.83 -31.87 -19.63
C MET A 9 30.58 -30.62 -20.10
N GLY A 10 30.27 -30.05 -21.28
CA GLY A 10 30.90 -28.80 -21.75
C GLY A 10 30.36 -27.60 -20.96
N ASP A 11 29.03 -27.60 -20.82
CA ASP A 11 28.25 -26.71 -19.96
C ASP A 11 28.76 -26.59 -18.52
N LYS A 12 29.40 -27.62 -17.96
CA LYS A 12 29.83 -27.57 -16.55
C LYS A 12 30.94 -26.54 -16.35
N PHE A 13 31.97 -26.58 -17.20
CA PHE A 13 33.10 -25.66 -17.06
C PHE A 13 32.67 -24.21 -17.34
N GLU A 14 31.86 -24.02 -18.37
CA GLU A 14 31.27 -22.72 -18.72
C GLU A 14 30.39 -22.18 -17.60
N ARG A 15 29.54 -23.03 -17.01
CA ARG A 15 28.67 -22.65 -15.87
C ARG A 15 29.46 -22.31 -14.63
N GLU A 16 30.50 -23.10 -14.31
CA GLU A 16 31.35 -22.75 -13.17
C GLU A 16 32.06 -21.41 -13.40
N MET A 17 32.49 -21.13 -14.64
CA MET A 17 33.09 -19.84 -14.97
C MET A 17 32.09 -18.69 -14.87
N PHE A 18 30.85 -18.93 -15.31
CA PHE A 18 29.73 -18.02 -15.13
C PHE A 18 29.51 -17.70 -13.65
N ASP A 19 29.38 -18.73 -12.81
CA ASP A 19 29.18 -18.60 -11.37
C ASP A 19 30.33 -17.86 -10.70
N LEU A 20 31.57 -18.09 -11.15
CA LEU A 20 32.76 -17.42 -10.61
C LEU A 20 32.68 -15.90 -10.79
N PHE A 21 32.37 -15.43 -12.00
CA PHE A 21 32.26 -13.99 -12.28
C PHE A 21 31.02 -13.37 -11.62
N GLN A 22 29.93 -14.13 -11.52
CA GLN A 22 28.73 -13.68 -10.80
C GLN A 22 29.01 -13.48 -9.31
N ARG A 23 29.77 -14.39 -8.68
CA ARG A 23 30.18 -14.29 -7.26
C ARG A 23 30.92 -12.98 -6.97
N ILE A 24 31.80 -12.52 -7.86
CA ILE A 24 32.52 -11.24 -7.72
C ILE A 24 31.73 -10.02 -8.23
N GLY A 25 30.43 -10.20 -8.47
CA GLY A 25 29.48 -9.13 -8.77
C GLY A 25 29.54 -8.62 -10.20
N PHE A 26 29.85 -9.47 -11.18
CA PHE A 26 29.63 -9.15 -12.59
C PHE A 26 28.22 -9.57 -13.01
N ILE A 27 27.63 -8.82 -13.95
CA ILE A 27 26.49 -9.27 -14.74
C ILE A 27 27.05 -10.24 -15.78
N VAL A 28 26.63 -11.50 -15.71
CA VAL A 28 27.18 -12.54 -16.59
C VAL A 28 26.12 -13.01 -17.57
N ARG A 29 26.52 -13.25 -18.82
CA ARG A 29 25.71 -13.85 -19.87
C ARG A 29 26.46 -15.05 -20.46
N ASN A 30 25.73 -16.09 -20.84
CA ASN A 30 26.26 -17.29 -21.50
C ASN A 30 25.75 -17.42 -22.94
N HIS A 31 26.40 -18.25 -23.75
CA HIS A 31 26.03 -18.57 -25.15
C HIS A 31 25.84 -17.30 -26.00
N ILE A 32 26.90 -16.51 -26.10
CA ILE A 32 26.88 -15.23 -26.81
C ILE A 32 27.14 -15.47 -28.28
N PHE A 33 26.11 -15.27 -29.09
CA PHE A 33 26.23 -15.37 -30.54
C PHE A 33 26.63 -14.02 -31.14
N THR A 34 27.76 -14.01 -31.84
CA THR A 34 28.20 -12.89 -32.69
C THR A 34 28.06 -13.27 -34.15
N ARG A 35 28.08 -12.24 -35.02
CA ARG A 35 28.13 -12.42 -36.47
C ARG A 35 29.41 -11.77 -36.97
N LYS A 36 30.27 -12.59 -37.59
CA LYS A 36 31.52 -12.18 -38.22
C LYS A 36 31.26 -11.34 -39.47
N GLU A 37 32.28 -10.62 -39.95
CA GLU A 37 32.17 -9.79 -41.16
C GLU A 37 31.79 -10.61 -42.41
N ASP A 38 32.22 -11.86 -42.47
CA ASP A 38 31.89 -12.81 -43.55
C ASP A 38 30.49 -13.44 -43.42
N GLY A 39 29.72 -13.05 -42.39
CA GLY A 39 28.37 -13.53 -42.13
C GLY A 39 28.29 -14.84 -41.35
N ARG A 40 29.42 -15.50 -41.04
CA ARG A 40 29.44 -16.68 -40.16
C ARG A 40 28.99 -16.29 -38.74
N LYS A 41 28.33 -17.23 -38.08
CA LYS A 41 28.00 -17.09 -36.65
C LYS A 41 29.14 -17.67 -35.83
N SER A 42 29.52 -16.96 -34.78
CA SER A 42 30.42 -17.42 -33.75
C SER A 42 29.66 -17.53 -32.44
N GLU A 43 30.07 -18.42 -31.56
CA GLU A 43 29.52 -18.54 -30.20
C GLU A 43 30.66 -18.37 -29.21
N GLN A 44 30.42 -17.52 -28.22
CA GLN A 44 31.32 -17.28 -27.09
C GLN A 44 30.65 -17.70 -25.80
N ASP A 45 31.41 -18.35 -24.92
CA ASP A 45 30.80 -19.08 -23.81
C ASP A 45 30.29 -18.15 -22.72
N VAL A 46 31.09 -17.16 -22.31
CA VAL A 46 30.76 -16.26 -21.19
C VAL A 46 31.16 -14.81 -21.49
N LEU A 47 30.23 -13.88 -21.26
CA LEU A 47 30.48 -12.44 -21.23
C LEU A 47 30.16 -11.89 -19.84
N ALA A 48 31.16 -11.38 -19.14
CA ALA A 48 31.04 -10.77 -17.82
C ALA A 48 31.15 -9.25 -17.93
N ILE A 49 30.17 -8.54 -17.37
CA ILE A 49 30.03 -7.08 -17.46
C ILE A 49 29.96 -6.48 -16.06
N LYS A 50 30.77 -5.47 -15.76
CA LYS A 50 30.70 -4.70 -14.52
C LYS A 50 30.95 -3.22 -14.76
N GLY A 51 29.88 -2.43 -14.71
CA GLY A 51 29.91 -1.04 -15.18
C GLY A 51 30.24 -0.99 -16.68
N ASN A 52 31.26 -0.20 -17.04
CA ASN A 52 31.75 -0.12 -18.42
C ASN A 52 32.73 -1.23 -18.79
N LEU A 53 33.18 -2.03 -17.82
CA LEU A 53 34.14 -3.11 -18.07
C LEU A 53 33.42 -4.33 -18.64
N LYS A 54 33.87 -4.81 -19.80
CA LYS A 54 33.42 -6.04 -20.46
C LYS A 54 34.57 -7.04 -20.58
N ILE A 55 34.33 -8.26 -20.13
CA ILE A 55 35.29 -9.36 -20.19
C ILE A 55 34.66 -10.49 -20.99
N LEU A 56 35.25 -10.83 -22.13
CA LEU A 56 34.82 -11.96 -22.95
C LEU A 56 35.67 -13.19 -22.63
N ILE A 57 35.03 -14.33 -22.45
CA ILE A 57 35.65 -15.54 -21.96
C ILE A 57 35.24 -16.71 -22.85
N GLN A 58 36.24 -17.40 -23.40
CA GLN A 58 36.06 -18.69 -24.06
C GLN A 58 36.64 -19.79 -23.17
N CYS A 59 35.85 -20.81 -22.91
CA CYS A 59 36.16 -22.01 -22.16
C CYS A 59 36.42 -23.18 -23.11
N LYS A 60 37.52 -23.90 -22.93
CA LYS A 60 37.87 -25.08 -23.73
C LYS A 60 38.32 -26.23 -22.85
N ASP A 61 37.65 -27.37 -22.99
CA ASP A 61 37.99 -28.63 -22.32
C ASP A 61 38.59 -29.62 -23.33
N TYR A 62 39.92 -29.65 -23.41
CA TYR A 62 40.65 -30.54 -24.31
C TYR A 62 40.71 -31.99 -23.82
N ALA A 63 40.35 -32.27 -22.56
CA ALA A 63 40.17 -33.66 -22.14
C ALA A 63 38.95 -34.27 -22.85
N LYS A 64 37.95 -33.44 -23.16
CA LYS A 64 36.74 -33.82 -23.89
C LYS A 64 36.85 -33.62 -25.40
N PHE A 65 37.50 -32.54 -25.85
CA PHE A 65 37.63 -32.17 -27.27
C PHE A 65 39.10 -31.98 -27.68
N PRO A 66 39.88 -33.06 -27.83
CA PRO A 66 41.33 -32.97 -28.04
C PRO A 66 41.77 -32.48 -29.43
N PHE A 67 40.83 -32.28 -30.36
CA PHE A 67 41.15 -31.97 -31.78
C PHE A 67 40.79 -30.54 -32.21
N GLU A 68 40.33 -29.68 -31.31
CA GLU A 68 40.02 -28.29 -31.69
C GLU A 68 41.29 -27.52 -32.04
N ASN A 69 41.24 -26.78 -33.14
CA ASN A 69 42.34 -25.91 -33.53
C ASN A 69 42.35 -24.68 -32.63
N ILE A 70 43.28 -24.67 -31.69
CA ILE A 70 43.43 -23.58 -30.73
C ILE A 70 43.70 -22.22 -31.43
N GLU A 71 44.40 -22.20 -32.56
CA GLU A 71 44.67 -20.94 -33.28
C GLU A 71 43.39 -20.30 -33.82
N GLU A 72 42.46 -21.12 -34.31
CA GLU A 72 41.14 -20.67 -34.76
C GLU A 72 40.33 -20.11 -33.59
N VAL A 73 40.36 -20.81 -32.44
CA VAL A 73 39.71 -20.32 -31.20
C VAL A 73 40.24 -18.96 -30.76
N ILE A 74 41.55 -18.73 -30.89
CA ILE A 74 42.16 -17.44 -30.58
C ILE A 74 41.69 -16.34 -31.55
N GLU A 75 41.77 -16.60 -32.85
CA GLU A 75 41.36 -15.63 -33.88
C GLU A 75 39.91 -15.21 -33.65
N ASP A 76 39.03 -16.19 -33.42
CA ASP A 76 37.61 -16.00 -33.15
C ASP A 76 37.38 -15.17 -31.88
N LEU A 77 38.05 -15.51 -30.77
CA LEU A 77 37.94 -14.75 -29.52
C LEU A 77 38.39 -13.28 -29.69
N VAL A 78 39.43 -13.02 -30.49
CA VAL A 78 39.89 -11.64 -30.76
C VAL A 78 38.90 -10.88 -31.63
N GLU A 79 38.37 -11.51 -32.68
CA GLU A 79 37.38 -10.89 -33.58
C GLU A 79 36.09 -10.56 -32.81
N ASP A 80 35.57 -11.53 -32.05
CA ASP A 80 34.36 -11.37 -31.26
C ASP A 80 34.57 -10.37 -30.11
N GLY A 81 35.76 -10.38 -29.52
CA GLY A 81 36.19 -9.37 -28.55
C GLY A 81 36.09 -7.94 -29.09
N LYS A 82 36.55 -7.71 -30.33
CA LYS A 82 36.41 -6.40 -30.99
C LYS A 82 34.96 -6.07 -31.29
N SER A 83 34.19 -7.04 -31.81
CA SER A 83 32.77 -6.85 -32.15
C SER A 83 31.91 -6.47 -30.93
N LEU A 84 32.21 -7.06 -29.77
CA LEU A 84 31.50 -6.82 -28.51
C LEU A 84 32.08 -5.64 -27.70
N GLU A 85 33.17 -5.02 -28.18
CA GLU A 85 33.95 -4.00 -27.49
C GLU A 85 34.42 -4.48 -26.10
N ALA A 86 34.91 -5.72 -26.02
CA ALA A 86 35.43 -6.29 -24.79
C ALA A 86 36.79 -5.66 -24.41
N ASP A 87 36.93 -5.23 -23.16
CA ASP A 87 38.16 -4.65 -22.63
C ASP A 87 39.23 -5.72 -22.33
N LYS A 88 38.78 -6.92 -21.98
CA LYS A 88 39.64 -8.05 -21.63
C LYS A 88 39.11 -9.33 -22.27
N LEU A 89 40.05 -10.16 -22.70
CA LEU A 89 39.79 -11.48 -23.30
C LEU A 89 40.42 -12.55 -22.44
N ILE A 90 39.68 -13.60 -22.15
CA ILE A 90 40.15 -14.76 -21.39
C ILE A 90 39.95 -16.01 -22.22
N LEU A 91 41.01 -16.80 -22.33
CA LEU A 91 40.92 -18.17 -22.82
C LEU A 91 41.17 -19.11 -21.64
N ALA A 92 40.12 -19.75 -21.17
CA ALA A 92 40.15 -20.68 -20.05
C ALA A 92 40.25 -22.12 -20.59
N ILE A 93 41.33 -22.83 -20.24
CA ILE A 93 41.64 -24.14 -20.83
C ILE A 93 41.81 -25.21 -19.74
N THR A 94 41.15 -26.35 -19.92
CA THR A 94 41.33 -27.55 -19.09
C THR A 94 41.75 -28.76 -19.94
N GLY A 95 42.40 -29.75 -19.31
CA GLY A 95 42.78 -31.00 -19.99
C GLY A 95 43.97 -30.93 -20.94
N HIS A 96 44.47 -29.73 -21.27
CA HIS A 96 45.65 -29.54 -22.12
C HIS A 96 46.93 -29.40 -21.27
N LYS A 97 47.71 -30.48 -21.15
CA LYS A 97 48.78 -30.55 -20.13
C LYS A 97 50.05 -29.75 -20.45
N ASN A 98 50.32 -29.39 -21.70
CA ASN A 98 51.51 -28.62 -22.08
C ASN A 98 51.20 -27.71 -23.28
N LEU A 99 50.94 -26.44 -23.03
CA LEU A 99 50.93 -25.41 -24.08
C LEU A 99 52.37 -24.97 -24.35
N SER A 100 52.75 -24.78 -25.61
CA SER A 100 54.10 -24.32 -25.95
C SER A 100 54.32 -22.86 -25.52
N ASP A 101 55.58 -22.49 -25.25
CA ASP A 101 55.91 -21.10 -24.91
C ASP A 101 55.56 -20.13 -26.05
N GLU A 102 55.76 -20.57 -27.30
CA GLU A 102 55.38 -19.83 -28.51
C GLU A 102 53.88 -19.49 -28.49
N TYR A 103 53.05 -20.44 -28.07
CA TYR A 103 51.61 -20.26 -27.96
C TYR A 103 51.23 -19.25 -26.88
N ILE A 104 51.82 -19.39 -25.69
CA ILE A 104 51.59 -18.46 -24.57
C ILE A 104 52.02 -17.03 -24.97
N MET A 105 53.13 -16.91 -25.70
CA MET A 105 53.58 -15.63 -26.25
C MET A 105 52.59 -15.05 -27.26
N ASN A 106 52.00 -15.87 -28.13
CA ASN A 106 51.01 -15.43 -29.10
C ASN A 106 49.73 -14.90 -28.42
N LEU A 107 49.20 -15.61 -27.42
CA LEU A 107 48.07 -15.14 -26.60
C LEU A 107 48.35 -13.78 -25.97
N LYS A 108 49.53 -13.64 -25.34
CA LYS A 108 49.95 -12.39 -24.71
C LYS A 108 50.05 -11.24 -25.71
N LYS A 109 50.60 -11.50 -26.91
CA LYS A 109 50.68 -10.51 -28.00
C LYS A 109 49.30 -10.03 -28.46
N LYS A 110 48.30 -10.91 -28.44
CA LYS A 110 46.90 -10.60 -28.77
C LYS A 110 46.09 -10.05 -27.60
N GLY A 111 46.71 -9.86 -26.43
CA GLY A 111 46.04 -9.32 -25.24
C GLY A 111 45.08 -10.31 -24.55
N ILE A 112 45.24 -11.61 -24.80
CA ILE A 112 44.42 -12.65 -24.18
C ILE A 112 45.09 -13.16 -22.91
N CYS A 113 44.32 -13.21 -21.82
CA CYS A 113 44.72 -13.83 -20.56
C CYS A 113 44.45 -15.34 -20.62
N LEU A 114 45.50 -16.15 -20.48
CA LEU A 114 45.37 -17.60 -20.41
C LEU A 114 45.06 -18.05 -18.99
N TRP A 115 43.94 -18.73 -18.79
CA TRP A 115 43.58 -19.37 -17.52
C TRP A 115 43.65 -20.88 -17.69
N ASN A 116 44.78 -21.48 -17.30
CA ASN A 116 44.92 -22.94 -17.33
C ASN A 116 44.17 -23.62 -16.17
N GLU A 117 44.11 -24.94 -16.20
CA GLU A 117 43.39 -25.75 -15.21
C GLU A 117 43.84 -25.49 -13.77
N ASP A 118 45.15 -25.32 -13.53
CA ASP A 118 45.68 -25.06 -12.20
C ASP A 118 45.24 -23.70 -11.67
N TYR A 119 45.31 -22.66 -12.52
CA TYR A 119 44.89 -21.32 -12.17
C TYR A 119 43.37 -21.28 -11.93
N TRP A 120 42.58 -21.90 -12.80
CA TRP A 120 41.14 -22.03 -12.62
C TRP A 120 40.78 -22.69 -11.27
N ARG A 121 41.38 -23.85 -10.96
CA ARG A 121 41.15 -24.56 -9.70
C ARG A 121 41.60 -23.75 -8.48
N LYS A 122 42.63 -22.92 -8.60
CA LYS A 122 43.02 -21.96 -7.56
C LYS A 122 41.86 -21.00 -7.29
N LEU A 123 41.29 -20.37 -8.32
CA LEU A 123 40.22 -19.38 -8.16
C LEU A 123 38.98 -19.96 -7.47
N GLN A 124 38.61 -21.21 -7.77
CA GLN A 124 37.46 -21.86 -7.13
C GLN A 124 37.56 -22.00 -5.60
N ARG A 125 38.78 -22.03 -5.06
CA ARG A 125 39.06 -22.25 -3.63
C ARG A 125 39.20 -20.96 -2.82
N LEU A 126 39.28 -19.81 -3.48
CA LEU A 126 39.41 -18.53 -2.82
C LEU A 126 38.08 -18.10 -2.22
N ASP A 127 38.15 -17.41 -1.08
CA ASP A 127 37.02 -16.66 -0.57
C ASP A 127 36.70 -15.46 -1.48
N LEU A 128 35.59 -14.76 -1.21
CA LEU A 128 35.14 -13.70 -2.09
C LEU A 128 36.15 -12.54 -2.22
N VAL A 129 36.84 -12.18 -1.13
CA VAL A 129 37.77 -11.05 -1.10
C VAL A 129 39.02 -11.41 -1.87
N ASP A 130 39.61 -12.56 -1.57
CA ASP A 130 40.81 -13.04 -2.24
C ASP A 130 40.56 -13.33 -3.73
N LEU A 131 39.38 -13.86 -4.07
CA LEU A 131 38.97 -14.10 -5.46
C LEU A 131 38.92 -12.79 -6.25
N TYR A 132 38.29 -11.76 -5.68
CA TYR A 132 38.20 -10.45 -6.30
C TYR A 132 39.58 -9.83 -6.55
N GLU A 133 40.48 -9.91 -5.55
CA GLU A 133 41.85 -9.41 -5.69
C GLU A 133 42.66 -10.17 -6.74
N GLU A 134 42.58 -11.50 -6.75
CA GLU A 134 43.34 -12.36 -7.66
C GLU A 134 42.89 -12.16 -9.11
N VAL A 135 41.57 -12.13 -9.37
CA VAL A 135 41.02 -11.83 -10.71
C VAL A 135 41.41 -10.42 -11.15
N GLY A 136 41.29 -9.43 -10.26
CA GLY A 136 41.66 -8.04 -10.55
C GLY A 136 43.14 -7.86 -10.87
N LYS A 137 44.02 -8.60 -10.19
CA LYS A 137 45.46 -8.62 -10.44
C LYS A 137 45.80 -9.28 -11.77
N ASN A 138 45.24 -10.46 -12.04
CA ASN A 138 45.56 -11.23 -13.25
C ASN A 138 45.10 -10.53 -14.53
N LEU A 139 43.96 -9.85 -14.48
CA LEU A 139 43.43 -9.10 -15.62
C LEU A 139 44.00 -7.67 -15.72
N GLU A 140 44.83 -7.25 -14.75
CA GLU A 140 45.37 -5.89 -14.66
C GLU A 140 44.26 -4.82 -14.62
N ILE A 141 43.19 -5.10 -13.88
CA ILE A 141 42.00 -4.23 -13.74
C ILE A 141 41.75 -3.79 -12.29
N LYS A 142 42.70 -4.02 -11.37
CA LYS A 142 42.51 -3.73 -9.93
C LYS A 142 42.01 -2.30 -9.66
N GLU A 143 42.53 -1.31 -10.39
CA GLU A 143 42.09 0.09 -10.28
C GLU A 143 40.70 0.34 -10.89
N VAL A 144 40.34 -0.35 -11.98
CA VAL A 144 39.00 -0.25 -12.58
C VAL A 144 37.97 -0.83 -11.62
N LEU A 145 38.24 -2.02 -11.09
CA LEU A 145 37.41 -2.69 -10.11
C LEU A 145 37.22 -1.85 -8.84
N LYS A 146 38.30 -1.24 -8.33
CA LYS A 146 38.23 -0.31 -7.20
C LYS A 146 37.36 0.91 -7.52
N ARG A 147 37.55 1.55 -8.68
CA ARG A 147 36.71 2.69 -9.10
C ARG A 147 35.23 2.33 -9.19
N VAL A 148 34.90 1.17 -9.76
CA VAL A 148 33.49 0.73 -9.85
C VAL A 148 32.90 0.52 -8.45
N LYS A 149 33.66 -0.05 -7.52
CA LYS A 149 33.22 -0.18 -6.12
C LYS A 149 33.01 1.19 -5.46
N ASP A 150 33.94 2.13 -5.64
CA ASP A 150 33.83 3.48 -5.09
C ASP A 150 32.61 4.23 -5.69
N GLU A 151 32.33 4.06 -6.99
CA GLU A 151 31.13 4.61 -7.66
C GLU A 151 29.83 4.00 -7.14
N GLU A 152 29.80 2.70 -6.84
CA GLU A 152 28.65 2.03 -6.22
C GLU A 152 28.38 2.55 -4.80
N GLU A 153 29.43 2.69 -3.99
CA GLU A 153 29.32 3.25 -2.63
C GLU A 153 28.84 4.71 -2.67
N GLN A 154 29.32 5.52 -3.62
CA GLN A 154 28.83 6.88 -3.84
C GLN A 154 27.36 6.91 -4.24
N LYS A 155 26.91 6.01 -5.14
CA LYS A 155 25.50 5.90 -5.53
C LYS A 155 24.61 5.52 -4.35
N LEU A 156 25.03 4.54 -3.53
CA LEU A 156 24.29 4.17 -2.33
C LEU A 156 24.19 5.34 -1.35
N THR A 157 25.29 6.03 -1.10
CA THR A 157 25.33 7.21 -0.23
C THR A 157 24.38 8.29 -0.73
N SER A 158 24.41 8.57 -2.04
CA SER A 158 23.47 9.54 -2.65
C SER A 158 22.01 9.12 -2.51
N LEU A 159 21.69 7.82 -2.58
CA LEU A 159 20.32 7.34 -2.37
C LEU A 159 19.90 7.51 -0.91
N TYR A 160 20.76 7.19 0.05
CA TYR A 160 20.50 7.44 1.47
C TYR A 160 20.21 8.92 1.75
N ASP A 161 21.00 9.84 1.18
CA ASP A 161 20.76 11.29 1.29
C ASP A 161 19.43 11.72 0.67
N LYS A 162 19.00 11.08 -0.42
CA LYS A 162 17.70 11.36 -1.07
C LYS A 162 16.54 10.86 -0.21
N ILE A 163 16.67 9.66 0.38
CA ILE A 163 15.65 9.03 1.24
C ILE A 163 15.50 9.80 2.56
N GLU A 164 16.60 10.35 3.09
CA GLU A 164 16.55 11.18 4.29
C GLU A 164 15.60 12.37 4.16
N LYS A 165 15.46 12.91 2.95
CA LYS A 165 14.65 14.08 2.62
C LYS A 165 13.16 13.78 2.39
N ILE A 166 12.73 12.52 2.42
CA ILE A 166 11.30 12.14 2.32
C ILE A 166 10.62 12.44 3.66
N GLU A 167 9.49 13.15 3.64
CA GLU A 167 8.77 13.55 4.84
C GLU A 167 7.92 12.40 5.43
N ASP A 168 7.34 11.56 4.56
CA ASP A 168 6.57 10.38 4.99
C ASP A 168 7.48 9.34 5.67
N LYS A 169 7.36 9.25 7.01
CA LYS A 169 8.15 8.33 7.84
C LYS A 169 7.92 6.85 7.53
N ASN A 170 6.70 6.46 7.16
CA ASN A 170 6.39 5.06 6.86
C ASN A 170 6.99 4.68 5.51
N LYS A 171 6.88 5.57 4.53
CA LYS A 171 7.47 5.37 3.20
C LYS A 171 8.99 5.34 3.27
N LYS A 172 9.59 6.31 3.97
CA LYS A 172 11.02 6.37 4.26
C LYS A 172 11.52 5.05 4.85
N ARG A 173 10.85 4.54 5.89
CA ARG A 173 11.21 3.26 6.53
C ARG A 173 11.11 2.07 5.58
N SER A 174 10.04 1.98 4.79
CA SER A 174 9.87 0.91 3.78
C SER A 174 11.02 0.91 2.76
N ILE A 175 11.40 2.08 2.25
CA ILE A 175 12.49 2.20 1.28
C ILE A 175 13.84 1.84 1.91
N PHE A 176 14.10 2.25 3.15
CA PHE A 176 15.29 1.84 3.91
C PHE A 176 15.39 0.31 4.07
N GLU A 177 14.30 -0.35 4.46
CA GLU A 177 14.25 -1.80 4.62
C GLU A 177 14.48 -2.54 3.29
N GLN A 178 14.03 -1.97 2.16
CA GLN A 178 14.36 -2.50 0.83
C GLN A 178 15.85 -2.35 0.51
N LEU A 179 16.47 -1.23 0.91
CA LEU A 179 17.89 -0.95 0.68
C LEU A 179 18.82 -1.83 1.52
N GLU A 180 18.48 -2.13 2.78
CA GLU A 180 19.24 -3.07 3.61
C GLU A 180 19.20 -4.49 3.03
N LYS A 181 18.05 -4.92 2.48
CA LYS A 181 17.92 -6.24 1.83
C LYS A 181 18.77 -6.37 0.57
N LEU A 182 19.24 -5.27 -0.03
CA LEU A 182 20.11 -5.28 -1.21
C LEU A 182 21.55 -5.68 -0.91
N GLU A 183 21.98 -5.54 0.34
CA GLU A 183 23.38 -5.73 0.75
C GLU A 183 23.90 -7.16 0.48
N PHE A 184 22.97 -8.11 0.29
CA PHE A 184 23.25 -9.54 0.07
C PHE A 184 22.74 -10.09 -1.28
N SER A 185 22.30 -9.24 -2.21
CA SER A 185 21.70 -9.67 -3.48
C SER A 185 22.70 -9.70 -4.66
N ASP A 186 22.46 -10.63 -5.59
CA ASP A 186 23.17 -10.72 -6.87
C ASP A 186 23.20 -9.37 -7.61
N TYR A 187 24.34 -8.99 -8.17
CA TYR A 187 24.62 -7.62 -8.64
C TYR A 187 23.59 -7.12 -9.67
N THR A 188 23.17 -7.99 -10.60
CA THR A 188 22.14 -7.65 -11.59
C THR A 188 20.79 -7.36 -10.93
N LYS A 189 20.41 -8.14 -9.92
CA LYS A 189 19.18 -7.92 -9.14
C LYS A 189 19.29 -6.63 -8.34
N ARG A 190 20.48 -6.38 -7.77
CA ARG A 190 20.79 -5.17 -7.03
C ARG A 190 20.63 -3.92 -7.90
N GLU A 191 21.18 -3.89 -9.11
CA GLU A 191 21.07 -2.73 -10.01
C GLU A 191 19.61 -2.47 -10.44
N ILE A 192 18.87 -3.52 -10.78
CA ILE A 192 17.45 -3.41 -11.15
C ILE A 192 16.63 -2.86 -9.98
N GLN A 193 16.88 -3.36 -8.77
CA GLN A 193 16.18 -2.92 -7.56
C GLN A 193 16.57 -1.49 -7.16
N LEU A 194 17.84 -1.10 -7.30
CA LEU A 194 18.28 0.28 -7.08
C LEU A 194 17.56 1.26 -8.01
N LYS A 195 17.40 0.93 -9.30
CA LYS A 195 16.61 1.76 -10.24
C LYS A 195 15.13 1.84 -9.85
N LYS A 196 14.55 0.75 -9.36
CA LYS A 196 13.16 0.76 -8.84
C LYS A 196 13.02 1.69 -7.64
N ILE A 197 13.93 1.60 -6.68
CA ILE A 197 13.97 2.46 -5.51
C ILE A 197 14.16 3.93 -5.92
N GLU A 198 15.05 4.21 -6.88
CA GLU A 198 15.25 5.57 -7.38
C GLU A 198 13.98 6.16 -8.00
N ASN A 199 13.24 5.36 -8.79
CA ASN A 199 11.95 5.78 -9.33
C ASN A 199 10.90 5.97 -8.24
N GLU A 200 10.87 5.11 -7.22
CA GLU A 200 9.93 5.23 -6.09
C GLU A 200 10.17 6.51 -5.28
N ILE A 201 11.44 6.87 -5.04
CA ILE A 201 11.81 8.15 -4.42
C ILE A 201 11.35 9.34 -5.27
N LEU A 202 11.48 9.24 -6.60
CA LEU A 202 11.14 10.32 -7.52
C LEU A 202 9.62 10.57 -7.56
N LEU A 203 8.83 9.49 -7.62
CA LEU A 203 7.36 9.55 -7.56
C LEU A 203 6.87 10.13 -6.23
N GLU A 204 7.50 9.78 -5.11
CA GLU A 204 7.12 10.32 -3.80
C GLU A 204 7.37 11.83 -3.71
N LYS A 205 8.49 12.31 -4.26
CA LYS A 205 8.77 13.75 -4.32
C LYS A 205 7.82 14.51 -5.23
N GLU A 206 7.41 13.91 -6.35
CA GLU A 206 6.41 14.51 -7.24
C GLU A 206 5.08 14.67 -6.49
N ARG A 207 4.66 13.64 -5.75
CA ARG A 207 3.48 13.69 -4.89
C ARG A 207 3.57 14.77 -3.80
N GLU A 208 4.69 14.86 -3.09
CA GLU A 208 4.90 15.92 -2.07
C GLU A 208 4.84 17.32 -2.69
N VAL A 209 5.39 17.51 -3.90
CA VAL A 209 5.32 18.79 -4.62
C VAL A 209 3.89 19.10 -5.05
N ASP A 210 3.14 18.12 -5.54
CA ASP A 210 1.75 18.28 -5.93
C ASP A 210 0.86 18.61 -4.72
N GLU A 211 1.03 17.93 -3.58
CA GLU A 211 0.32 18.24 -2.32
C GLU A 211 0.67 19.65 -1.81
N GLN A 212 1.93 20.08 -1.95
CA GLN A 212 2.34 21.46 -1.63
C GLN A 212 1.77 22.49 -2.61
N ALA A 213 1.60 22.13 -3.88
CA ALA A 213 0.98 23.00 -4.88
C ALA A 213 -0.53 23.12 -4.65
N GLU A 214 -1.23 22.01 -4.39
CA GLU A 214 -2.65 21.97 -4.07
C GLU A 214 -2.96 22.78 -2.80
N SER A 215 -2.19 22.58 -1.72
CA SER A 215 -2.38 23.37 -0.48
C SER A 215 -2.14 24.88 -0.68
N ARG A 216 -1.17 25.27 -1.52
CA ARG A 216 -0.96 26.69 -1.87
C ARG A 216 -2.09 27.27 -2.71
N VAL A 217 -2.65 26.48 -3.63
CA VAL A 217 -3.80 26.89 -4.44
C VAL A 217 -5.03 27.06 -3.54
N GLU A 218 -5.30 26.12 -2.64
CA GLU A 218 -6.37 26.22 -1.65
C GLU A 218 -6.24 27.47 -0.77
N ASP A 219 -5.02 27.81 -0.32
CA ASP A 219 -4.76 29.02 0.47
C ASP A 219 -5.03 30.32 -0.31
N ILE A 220 -4.60 30.39 -1.58
CA ILE A 220 -4.85 31.55 -2.46
C ILE A 220 -6.34 31.73 -2.74
N GLU A 221 -7.05 30.65 -3.00
CA GLU A 221 -8.49 30.68 -3.32
C GLU A 221 -9.34 30.99 -2.08
N LEU A 222 -8.94 30.53 -0.88
CA LEU A 222 -9.54 30.94 0.38
C LEU A 222 -9.35 32.43 0.67
N GLU A 223 -8.16 32.98 0.39
CA GLU A 223 -7.90 34.42 0.54
C GLU A 223 -8.78 35.25 -0.40
N GLU A 224 -9.00 34.79 -1.63
CA GLU A 224 -9.93 35.41 -2.57
C GLU A 224 -11.36 35.42 -2.01
N LEU A 225 -11.85 34.29 -1.48
CA LEU A 225 -13.18 34.17 -0.86
C LEU A 225 -13.35 35.13 0.32
N PHE A 226 -12.38 35.20 1.25
CA PHE A 226 -12.44 36.14 2.37
C PHE A 226 -12.42 37.61 1.90
N SER A 227 -11.72 37.91 0.81
CA SER A 227 -11.72 39.24 0.20
C SER A 227 -13.08 39.63 -0.36
N MET A 228 -13.82 38.69 -0.96
CA MET A 228 -15.18 38.91 -1.47
C MET A 228 -16.14 39.24 -0.31
N VAL A 229 -16.13 38.43 0.75
CA VAL A 229 -16.98 38.66 1.94
C VAL A 229 -16.72 40.03 2.58
N LYS A 230 -15.46 40.47 2.58
CA LYS A 230 -15.06 41.77 3.15
C LYS A 230 -15.50 42.96 2.29
N LYS A 231 -15.55 42.81 0.96
CA LYS A 231 -15.98 43.86 0.03
C LYS A 231 -17.49 44.08 0.01
N LEU A 232 -18.27 43.05 0.32
CA LEU A 232 -19.72 43.14 0.32
C LEU A 232 -20.26 43.88 1.57
N ASP A 233 -21.16 44.83 1.37
CA ASP A 233 -21.86 45.57 2.45
C ASP A 233 -23.00 44.72 3.03
N LEU A 234 -22.63 43.55 3.54
CA LEU A 234 -23.55 42.58 4.12
C LEU A 234 -23.81 42.88 5.59
N ASP A 235 -25.05 42.69 6.03
CA ASP A 235 -25.36 42.63 7.45
C ASP A 235 -24.62 41.47 8.14
N PHE A 236 -24.53 41.54 9.46
CA PHE A 236 -23.80 40.57 10.27
C PHE A 236 -24.28 39.12 10.06
N ASN A 237 -25.56 38.90 9.80
CA ASN A 237 -26.14 37.56 9.67
C ASN A 237 -25.77 36.93 8.33
N LYS A 238 -25.83 37.69 7.23
CA LYS A 238 -25.37 37.19 5.92
C LYS A 238 -23.88 36.91 5.93
N ARG A 239 -23.07 37.78 6.57
CA ARG A 239 -21.64 37.52 6.78
C ARG A 239 -21.41 36.24 7.59
N TYR A 240 -22.14 36.05 8.68
CA TYR A 240 -22.04 34.85 9.50
C TYR A 240 -22.42 33.58 8.72
N LEU A 241 -23.50 33.61 7.94
CA LEU A 241 -23.99 32.48 7.15
C LEU A 241 -22.96 32.06 6.08
N ILE A 242 -22.33 33.04 5.43
CA ILE A 242 -21.24 32.81 4.47
C ILE A 242 -20.01 32.23 5.16
N LEU A 243 -19.58 32.80 6.29
CA LEU A 243 -18.43 32.31 7.04
C LEU A 243 -18.64 30.90 7.59
N ASP A 244 -19.86 30.57 8.03
CA ASP A 244 -20.22 29.23 8.50
C ASP A 244 -20.22 28.22 7.34
N LYS A 245 -20.70 28.63 6.15
CA LYS A 245 -20.64 27.79 4.94
C LYS A 245 -19.19 27.52 4.51
N ILE A 246 -18.35 28.54 4.47
CA ILE A 246 -16.90 28.41 4.19
C ILE A 246 -16.25 27.46 5.20
N ARG A 247 -16.53 27.66 6.50
CA ARG A 247 -15.97 26.82 7.57
C ARG A 247 -16.39 25.36 7.45
N ASN A 248 -17.67 25.10 7.18
CA ASN A 248 -18.18 23.74 7.02
C ASN A 248 -17.58 23.04 5.79
N ASP A 249 -17.34 23.76 4.70
CA ASP A 249 -16.71 23.18 3.49
C ASP A 249 -15.20 22.94 3.71
N ILE A 250 -14.49 23.79 4.46
CA ILE A 250 -13.11 23.55 4.92
C ILE A 250 -13.04 22.32 5.85
N ASP A 251 -13.99 22.19 6.79
CA ASP A 251 -14.02 21.04 7.70
C ASP A 251 -14.39 19.74 6.97
N LEU A 252 -15.09 19.84 5.83
CA LEU A 252 -15.37 18.71 4.94
C LEU A 252 -14.18 18.33 4.05
N SER A 253 -13.35 19.28 3.62
CA SER A 253 -12.16 19.01 2.79
C SER A 253 -11.01 18.37 3.57
N ARG A 254 -10.97 18.58 4.89
CA ARG A 254 -10.06 17.86 5.82
C ARG A 254 -10.29 16.34 5.86
N LYS A 255 -11.31 15.81 5.17
CA LYS A 255 -11.53 14.38 4.97
C LYS A 255 -10.93 13.96 3.63
N SER A 256 -10.07 12.92 3.65
CA SER A 256 -9.38 12.37 2.48
C SER A 256 -10.29 12.28 1.23
N GLY A 257 -9.88 12.92 0.13
CA GLY A 257 -10.54 12.85 -1.17
C GLY A 257 -11.68 13.84 -1.41
N LYS A 258 -11.82 14.89 -0.58
CA LYS A 258 -12.80 15.96 -0.80
C LYS A 258 -12.11 17.30 -1.04
N ILE A 259 -12.28 17.84 -2.25
CA ILE A 259 -11.79 19.16 -2.66
C ILE A 259 -12.86 20.21 -2.34
N ILE A 260 -12.44 21.41 -1.91
CA ILE A 260 -13.36 22.55 -1.72
C ILE A 260 -13.86 23.02 -3.09
N ASP A 261 -15.18 23.00 -3.30
CA ASP A 261 -15.80 23.53 -4.52
C ASP A 261 -15.99 25.05 -4.38
N ILE A 262 -14.96 25.80 -4.75
CA ILE A 262 -14.92 27.26 -4.60
C ILE A 262 -15.97 27.95 -5.45
N GLU A 263 -16.27 27.45 -6.64
CA GLU A 263 -17.26 28.05 -7.53
C GLU A 263 -18.67 27.98 -6.93
N LYS A 264 -18.96 26.88 -6.24
CA LYS A 264 -20.19 26.72 -5.47
C LYS A 264 -20.27 27.68 -4.27
N ILE A 265 -19.14 27.98 -3.63
CA ILE A 265 -19.08 28.99 -2.54
C ILE A 265 -19.25 30.39 -3.11
N LYS A 266 -18.60 30.74 -4.24
CA LYS A 266 -18.78 32.03 -4.93
C LYS A 266 -20.25 32.25 -5.31
N THR A 267 -20.87 31.26 -5.95
CA THR A 267 -22.30 31.26 -6.29
C THR A 267 -23.19 31.43 -5.05
N PHE A 268 -22.82 30.84 -3.92
CA PHE A 268 -23.55 31.00 -2.66
C PHE A 268 -23.46 32.42 -2.11
N ILE A 269 -22.27 33.04 -2.17
CA ILE A 269 -22.02 34.42 -1.75
C ILE A 269 -22.85 35.39 -2.60
N GLU A 270 -22.81 35.24 -3.93
CA GLU A 270 -23.57 36.07 -4.88
C GLU A 270 -25.08 36.00 -4.63
N LYS A 271 -25.61 34.80 -4.32
CA LYS A 271 -27.03 34.63 -3.93
C LYS A 271 -27.40 35.36 -2.64
N GLN A 272 -26.47 35.57 -1.71
CA GLN A 272 -26.77 36.34 -0.49
C GLN A 272 -26.79 37.85 -0.78
N GLU A 273 -26.05 38.30 -1.78
CA GLU A 273 -26.07 39.68 -2.29
C GLU A 273 -27.40 39.99 -3.00
N GLU A 274 -27.90 39.09 -3.86
CA GLU A 274 -29.17 39.30 -4.59
C GLU A 274 -30.40 39.35 -3.67
N ASN A 275 -30.37 38.69 -2.51
CA ASN A 275 -31.47 38.67 -1.54
C ASN A 275 -31.47 39.87 -0.56
N LEU A 276 -31.02 41.05 -0.98
CA LEU A 276 -30.91 42.26 -0.12
C LEU A 276 -32.26 42.93 0.21
N GLU A 277 -33.36 42.54 -0.43
CA GLU A 277 -34.70 43.07 -0.12
C GLU A 277 -35.51 42.14 0.80
N ASP A 278 -35.91 42.69 1.96
CA ASP A 278 -37.12 42.34 2.73
C ASP A 278 -37.21 41.06 3.62
N GLU A 279 -36.30 40.84 4.57
CA GLU A 279 -36.67 40.09 5.80
C GLU A 279 -36.19 40.75 7.10
N LYS A 280 -37.14 41.30 7.88
CA LYS A 280 -36.98 41.77 9.26
C LYS A 280 -36.88 40.59 10.24
N TRP A 281 -35.88 39.75 10.02
CA TRP A 281 -35.66 38.50 10.75
C TRP A 281 -35.50 38.68 12.27
N GLY A 282 -34.94 39.82 12.70
CA GLY A 282 -34.78 40.16 14.12
C GLY A 282 -36.09 40.33 14.88
N ASP A 283 -37.14 40.85 14.23
CA ASP A 283 -38.45 41.04 14.87
C ASP A 283 -39.13 39.67 15.06
N THR A 284 -39.05 38.77 14.08
CA THR A 284 -39.58 37.40 14.16
C THR A 284 -38.90 36.57 15.25
N LYS A 285 -37.58 36.71 15.42
CA LYS A 285 -36.84 35.96 16.46
C LYS A 285 -37.13 36.43 17.88
N ILE A 286 -37.52 37.69 18.07
CA ILE A 286 -38.03 38.14 19.37
C ILE A 286 -39.37 37.50 19.66
N ASP A 287 -40.28 37.47 18.69
CA ASP A 287 -41.59 36.84 18.87
C ASP A 287 -41.46 35.33 19.20
N ASP A 288 -40.57 34.61 18.49
CA ASP A 288 -40.26 33.19 18.78
C ASP A 288 -39.72 32.99 20.22
N LEU A 289 -38.78 33.86 20.66
CA LEU A 289 -38.17 33.79 21.99
C LEU A 289 -39.19 34.07 23.10
N GLU A 290 -40.13 34.98 22.86
CA GLU A 290 -41.23 35.25 23.78
C GLU A 290 -42.18 34.09 23.90
N GLU A 291 -42.53 33.45 22.77
CA GLU A 291 -43.38 32.27 22.77
C GLU A 291 -42.73 31.11 23.55
N LEU A 292 -41.43 30.89 23.37
CA LEU A 292 -40.69 29.87 24.14
C LEU A 292 -40.68 30.17 25.64
N ARG A 293 -40.54 31.44 26.01
CA ARG A 293 -40.58 31.88 27.41
C ARG A 293 -41.97 31.71 28.02
N ASP A 294 -43.01 32.13 27.31
CA ASP A 294 -44.38 32.07 27.78
C ASP A 294 -44.87 30.62 27.93
N ASN A 295 -44.36 29.73 27.08
CA ASN A 295 -44.53 28.27 27.19
C ASN A 295 -43.63 27.60 28.25
N GLY A 296 -42.80 28.36 28.96
CA GLY A 296 -41.91 27.85 30.02
C GLY A 296 -40.77 26.97 29.53
N LYS A 297 -40.45 26.99 28.23
CA LYS A 297 -39.39 26.17 27.62
C LYS A 297 -37.99 26.74 27.86
N ILE A 298 -37.89 27.99 28.29
CA ILE A 298 -36.61 28.65 28.63
C ILE A 298 -36.73 29.37 29.98
N SER A 299 -35.62 29.41 30.73
CA SER A 299 -35.55 30.11 32.01
C SER A 299 -35.52 31.63 31.81
N LYS A 300 -35.85 32.41 32.85
CA LYS A 300 -35.82 33.88 32.78
C LYS A 300 -34.41 34.43 32.55
N GLU A 301 -33.40 33.80 33.16
CA GLU A 301 -31.99 34.19 32.95
C GLU A 301 -31.52 33.87 31.52
N ASP A 302 -31.88 32.71 30.99
CA ASP A 302 -31.53 32.34 29.62
C ASP A 302 -32.25 33.23 28.60
N TYR A 303 -33.52 33.58 28.86
CA TYR A 303 -34.27 34.53 28.05
C TYR A 303 -33.61 35.90 28.01
N GLU A 304 -33.24 36.50 29.15
CA GLU A 304 -32.61 37.83 29.15
C GLU A 304 -31.22 37.80 28.47
N LYS A 305 -30.47 36.71 28.63
CA LYS A 305 -29.18 36.52 27.94
C LYS A 305 -29.35 36.39 26.43
N LEU A 306 -30.34 35.63 25.96
CA LEU A 306 -30.65 35.45 24.53
C LEU A 306 -31.26 36.73 23.93
N ARG A 307 -32.16 37.41 24.65
CA ARG A 307 -32.74 38.70 24.27
C ARG A 307 -31.68 39.79 24.14
N GLY A 308 -30.67 39.80 25.01
CA GLY A 308 -29.50 40.68 24.89
C GLY A 308 -28.69 40.44 23.61
N LYS A 309 -28.56 39.19 23.17
CA LYS A 309 -27.92 38.84 21.88
C LYS A 309 -28.77 39.24 20.68
N VAL A 310 -30.10 39.06 20.76
CA VAL A 310 -31.02 39.50 19.70
C VAL A 310 -31.11 41.04 19.63
N ARG A 311 -30.93 41.76 20.75
CA ARG A 311 -30.76 43.23 20.79
C ARG A 311 -29.61 43.74 19.94
N SER A 312 -28.48 43.02 19.91
CA SER A 312 -27.36 43.37 19.03
C SER A 312 -27.58 43.03 17.55
N MET A 313 -28.70 42.39 17.19
CA MET A 313 -29.00 41.92 15.83
C MET A 313 -29.95 42.86 15.04
N GLY A 314 -30.10 44.13 15.44
CA GLY A 314 -30.78 45.14 14.60
C GLY A 314 -32.31 45.06 14.57
N VAL A 315 -32.94 44.89 15.73
CA VAL A 315 -34.40 44.84 15.90
C VAL A 315 -35.02 46.24 15.80
N SER A 316 -36.21 46.37 15.21
CA SER A 316 -36.87 47.67 15.10
C SER A 316 -37.36 48.18 16.47
N LYS A 317 -37.33 49.51 16.71
CA LYS A 317 -37.88 50.12 17.95
C LYS A 317 -39.34 49.70 18.23
N LYS A 318 -40.10 49.35 17.18
CA LYS A 318 -41.50 48.92 17.27
C LYS A 318 -41.64 47.46 17.74
N GLY A 319 -40.75 46.56 17.29
CA GLY A 319 -40.67 45.18 17.79
C GLY A 319 -40.37 45.12 19.29
N PHE A 320 -39.46 45.97 19.76
CA PHE A 320 -39.13 46.07 21.19
C PHE A 320 -40.30 46.48 22.08
N ALA A 321 -41.04 47.51 21.68
CA ALA A 321 -42.16 48.01 22.46
C ALA A 321 -43.28 46.95 22.59
N ASN A 322 -43.46 46.11 21.56
CA ASN A 322 -44.47 45.06 21.56
C ASN A 322 -44.06 43.88 22.46
N ALA A 323 -42.78 43.52 22.43
CA ALA A 323 -42.19 42.49 23.28
C ALA A 323 -42.26 42.85 24.78
N GLU A 324 -41.87 44.08 25.14
CA GLU A 324 -41.98 44.55 26.53
C GLU A 324 -43.42 44.57 27.04
N ARG A 325 -44.38 44.88 26.16
CA ARG A 325 -45.81 44.85 26.49
C ARG A 325 -46.29 43.41 26.75
N LYS A 326 -45.96 42.44 25.89
CA LYS A 326 -46.31 41.02 26.09
C LYS A 326 -45.66 40.46 27.36
N SER A 327 -44.39 40.80 27.60
CA SER A 327 -43.65 40.42 28.80
C SER A 327 -44.34 40.89 30.09
N PHE A 328 -44.78 42.15 30.11
CA PHE A 328 -45.49 42.74 31.24
C PHE A 328 -46.86 42.10 31.49
N GLU A 329 -47.63 41.81 30.42
CA GLU A 329 -48.93 41.13 30.52
C GLU A 329 -48.81 39.71 31.10
N TYR A 330 -47.74 38.98 30.74
CA TYR A 330 -47.45 37.65 31.29
C TYR A 330 -47.18 37.68 32.80
N GLU A 331 -46.33 38.60 33.28
CA GLU A 331 -46.04 38.73 34.72
C GLU A 331 -47.30 39.11 35.52
N LEU A 332 -48.16 39.98 34.96
CA LEU A 332 -49.47 40.33 35.53
C LEU A 332 -50.40 39.11 35.64
N LYS A 333 -50.44 38.25 34.62
CA LYS A 333 -51.26 37.03 34.62
C LYS A 333 -50.75 36.00 35.63
N LYS A 334 -49.42 35.87 35.76
CA LYS A 334 -48.77 34.99 36.75
C LYS A 334 -49.04 35.44 38.18
N ALA A 335 -48.97 36.74 38.47
CA ALA A 335 -49.28 37.31 39.77
C ALA A 335 -50.73 37.03 40.21
N ARG A 336 -51.71 37.22 39.30
CA ARG A 336 -53.13 36.89 39.54
C ARG A 336 -53.35 35.39 39.78
N SER A 337 -52.58 34.52 39.14
CA SER A 337 -52.68 33.05 39.31
C SER A 337 -52.16 32.57 40.67
N LEU A 338 -51.09 33.20 41.18
CA LEU A 338 -50.49 32.88 42.49
C LEU A 338 -51.41 33.29 43.64
N GLU A 339 -52.14 34.39 43.49
CA GLU A 339 -53.13 34.84 44.47
C GLU A 339 -54.33 33.88 44.56
N LYS A 340 -54.79 33.32 43.43
CA LYS A 340 -55.82 32.27 43.40
C LYS A 340 -55.35 30.96 44.05
N LYS A 341 -54.10 30.53 43.79
CA LYS A 341 -53.54 29.31 44.40
C LYS A 341 -53.38 29.40 45.93
N LYS A 342 -53.03 30.58 46.46
CA LYS A 342 -52.95 30.81 47.92
C LYS A 342 -54.31 30.66 48.61
N ARG A 343 -55.42 31.05 47.95
CA ARG A 343 -56.78 30.82 48.49
C ARG A 343 -57.18 29.34 48.47
N PHE A 344 -56.77 28.59 47.44
CA PHE A 344 -57.10 27.17 47.30
C PHE A 344 -56.35 26.28 48.33
N PHE A 345 -55.08 26.57 48.60
CA PHE A 345 -54.28 25.83 49.59
C PHE A 345 -54.79 25.97 51.02
N LYS A 346 -55.46 27.07 51.34
CA LYS A 346 -56.07 27.30 52.67
C LYS A 346 -57.26 26.39 52.92
N ILE A 347 -58.02 26.06 51.87
CA ILE A 347 -59.18 25.16 51.92
C ILE A 347 -58.71 23.70 52.00
N PHE A 348 -57.67 23.34 51.22
CA PHE A 348 -57.17 21.96 51.14
C PHE A 348 -56.55 21.44 52.45
N LYS A 349 -55.89 22.31 53.23
CA LYS A 349 -55.34 21.92 54.55
C LYS A 349 -56.43 21.48 55.54
N ILE A 350 -57.60 22.11 55.51
CA ILE A 350 -58.71 21.77 56.42
C ILE A 350 -59.30 20.39 56.06
N SER A 351 -59.45 20.09 54.76
CA SER A 351 -59.97 18.81 54.28
C SER A 351 -59.02 17.63 54.55
N SER A 352 -57.71 17.84 54.46
CA SER A 352 -56.71 16.76 54.65
C SER A 352 -56.68 16.20 56.08
N ILE A 353 -56.91 17.04 57.09
CA ILE A 353 -56.95 16.62 58.50
C ILE A 353 -58.16 15.70 58.76
N PHE A 354 -59.29 15.98 58.11
CA PHE A 354 -60.51 15.18 58.25
C PHE A 354 -60.38 13.76 57.66
N ILE A 355 -59.67 13.64 56.53
CA ILE A 355 -59.46 12.34 55.85
C ILE A 355 -58.51 11.44 56.65
N ILE A 356 -57.46 12.00 57.25
CA ILE A 356 -56.49 11.24 58.04
C ILE A 356 -57.13 10.67 59.31
N SER A 357 -57.99 11.43 59.99
CA SER A 357 -58.75 10.92 61.15
C SER A 357 -59.69 9.77 60.77
N LEU A 358 -60.31 9.81 59.58
CA LEU A 358 -61.21 8.75 59.12
C LEU A 358 -60.47 7.44 58.79
N LEU A 359 -59.28 7.54 58.19
CA LEU A 359 -58.45 6.38 57.84
C LEU A 359 -57.86 5.67 59.07
N LEU A 360 -57.52 6.40 60.12
CA LEU A 360 -57.05 5.82 61.38
C LEU A 360 -58.13 4.98 62.08
N ILE A 361 -59.39 5.44 62.04
CA ILE A 361 -60.53 4.68 62.58
C ILE A 361 -60.74 3.38 61.78
N PHE A 362 -60.61 3.45 60.45
CA PHE A 362 -60.78 2.28 59.57
C PHE A 362 -59.66 1.24 59.73
N ALA A 363 -58.41 1.67 59.94
CA ALA A 363 -57.27 0.79 60.14
C ALA A 363 -57.36 0.00 61.47
N VAL A 364 -57.88 0.61 62.54
CA VAL A 364 -58.13 -0.07 63.81
C VAL A 364 -59.22 -1.14 63.66
N PHE A 365 -60.22 -0.90 62.81
CA PHE A 365 -61.29 -1.85 62.54
C PHE A 365 -60.82 -3.09 61.75
N LEU A 366 -59.86 -2.93 60.83
CA LEU A 366 -59.31 -4.03 60.03
C LEU A 366 -58.36 -4.94 60.81
N LEU A 367 -57.66 -4.43 61.83
CA LEU A 367 -56.71 -5.23 62.62
C LEU A 367 -57.39 -6.21 63.60
N PHE A 368 -58.69 -6.06 63.87
CA PHE A 368 -59.42 -6.96 64.78
C PHE A 368 -60.05 -8.20 64.10
N ASN A 369 -60.02 -8.30 62.76
CA ASN A 369 -60.91 -9.23 62.04
C ASN A 369 -60.24 -10.11 60.96
N ASN A 370 -59.04 -10.70 61.18
CA ASN A 370 -58.70 -11.91 60.41
C ASN A 370 -57.51 -12.74 60.95
N PRO A 371 -57.68 -14.06 61.15
CA PRO A 371 -56.58 -15.00 61.38
C PRO A 371 -56.03 -15.61 60.08
N GLN A 372 -54.77 -16.07 60.16
CA GLN A 372 -53.91 -16.57 59.08
C GLN A 372 -54.31 -17.93 58.49
N GLU A 373 -53.94 -18.20 57.23
CA GLU A 373 -53.31 -19.48 56.84
C GLU A 373 -52.56 -19.42 55.49
N ASN A 374 -51.84 -20.50 55.19
CA ASN A 374 -50.49 -20.58 54.62
C ASN A 374 -50.41 -21.35 53.27
N GLN A 375 -49.31 -21.08 52.54
CA GLN A 375 -48.46 -21.99 51.72
C GLN A 375 -48.75 -22.44 50.26
N LYS A 376 -47.68 -22.23 49.43
CA LYS A 376 -46.98 -23.07 48.39
C LYS A 376 -47.81 -23.68 47.22
N LYS A 377 -47.37 -23.67 45.94
CA LYS A 377 -46.18 -24.30 45.30
C LYS A 377 -46.29 -24.06 43.74
N ILE A 378 -45.26 -23.82 42.89
CA ILE A 378 -44.55 -24.77 41.95
C ILE A 378 -43.79 -23.99 40.81
N ASN A 379 -42.51 -24.39 40.53
CA ASN A 379 -41.66 -24.56 39.30
C ASN A 379 -41.65 -23.55 38.11
N ASN A 380 -40.65 -23.39 37.21
CA ASN A 380 -39.34 -23.99 36.83
C ASN A 380 -38.61 -23.02 35.82
N VAL A 381 -37.31 -23.23 35.51
CA VAL A 381 -36.65 -23.23 34.16
C VAL A 381 -35.13 -22.89 34.22
N THR A 382 -34.40 -23.56 33.32
CA THR A 382 -32.97 -23.86 33.06
C THR A 382 -31.95 -22.73 32.85
N ASN A 383 -30.66 -23.03 33.10
CA ASN A 383 -29.54 -22.80 32.16
C ASN A 383 -28.22 -23.48 32.61
N GLY A 384 -27.47 -23.97 31.62
CA GLY A 384 -26.05 -24.36 31.71
C GLY A 384 -25.30 -23.90 30.45
N SER A 385 -24.11 -23.33 30.65
CA SER A 385 -23.06 -22.94 29.68
C SER A 385 -21.71 -23.33 30.34
N GLU A 386 -20.58 -23.58 29.70
CA GLU A 386 -20.11 -23.48 28.30
C GLU A 386 -18.78 -24.26 28.25
N ASN A 387 -18.51 -24.95 27.13
CA ASN A 387 -17.16 -25.33 26.73
C ASN A 387 -16.98 -24.84 25.29
N SER A 388 -15.90 -24.10 25.08
CA SER A 388 -15.53 -23.41 23.84
C SER A 388 -15.15 -24.37 22.71
N ASN A 389 -15.90 -24.30 21.60
CA ASN A 389 -15.48 -24.86 20.31
C ASN A 389 -15.02 -23.72 19.39
N VAL A 390 -13.86 -23.95 18.79
CA VAL A 390 -13.29 -23.21 17.66
C VAL A 390 -14.30 -23.17 16.52
N VAL A 391 -14.59 -21.97 16.03
CA VAL A 391 -15.50 -21.72 14.91
C VAL A 391 -14.88 -22.30 13.64
N ILE A 392 -15.48 -23.38 13.14
CA ILE A 392 -15.28 -23.84 11.76
C ILE A 392 -15.97 -22.79 10.88
N GLN A 393 -15.19 -21.92 10.25
CA GLN A 393 -15.67 -21.11 9.12
C GLN A 393 -16.14 -22.09 8.05
N SER A 394 -17.35 -21.90 7.51
CA SER A 394 -17.83 -22.80 6.46
C SER A 394 -16.94 -22.65 5.22
N ASN A 395 -16.70 -23.73 4.46
CA ASN A 395 -15.93 -23.67 3.21
C ASN A 395 -16.47 -22.58 2.26
N GLN A 396 -17.76 -22.28 2.34
CA GLN A 396 -18.41 -21.22 1.56
C GLN A 396 -17.97 -19.82 2.00
N ASP A 397 -17.86 -19.55 3.31
CA ASP A 397 -17.38 -18.26 3.83
C ASP A 397 -15.94 -17.98 3.41
N PHE A 398 -15.10 -19.03 3.42
CA PHE A 398 -13.72 -18.93 2.99
C PHE A 398 -13.58 -18.74 1.46
N LEU A 399 -14.40 -19.42 0.66
CA LEU A 399 -14.48 -19.16 -0.80
C LEU A 399 -14.90 -17.71 -1.10
N ASP A 400 -15.90 -17.19 -0.40
CA ASP A 400 -16.40 -15.83 -0.61
C ASP A 400 -15.38 -14.77 -0.15
N PHE A 401 -14.60 -15.09 0.89
CA PHE A 401 -13.40 -14.33 1.25
C PHE A 401 -12.34 -14.34 0.14
N CYS A 402 -11.98 -15.51 -0.41
CA CYS A 402 -11.00 -15.60 -1.50
C CYS A 402 -11.45 -14.83 -2.75
N LYS A 403 -12.74 -14.88 -3.12
CA LYS A 403 -13.29 -14.09 -4.23
C LYS A 403 -13.21 -12.59 -3.98
N THR A 404 -13.53 -12.15 -2.77
CA THR A 404 -13.41 -10.73 -2.37
C THR A 404 -11.97 -10.26 -2.51
N LYS A 405 -11.01 -11.03 -1.98
CA LYS A 405 -9.58 -10.71 -2.10
C LYS A 405 -9.08 -10.71 -3.53
N PHE A 406 -9.52 -11.64 -4.36
CA PHE A 406 -9.20 -11.66 -5.78
C PHE A 406 -9.70 -10.40 -6.50
N ASN A 407 -10.94 -9.97 -6.22
CA ASN A 407 -11.51 -8.77 -6.83
C ASN A 407 -10.79 -7.48 -6.38
N GLU A 408 -10.42 -7.39 -5.10
CA GLU A 408 -9.61 -6.28 -4.56
C GLU A 408 -8.25 -6.18 -5.28
N ALA A 409 -7.56 -7.31 -5.46
CA ALA A 409 -6.22 -7.36 -6.02
C ALA A 409 -6.16 -7.10 -7.54
N SER A 410 -7.22 -7.45 -8.28
CA SER A 410 -7.19 -7.48 -9.74
C SER A 410 -7.77 -6.24 -10.43
N GLN A 411 -8.34 -5.29 -9.68
CA GLN A 411 -8.83 -3.96 -10.10
C GLN A 411 -9.89 -3.90 -11.25
N SER A 412 -10.05 -4.94 -12.09
CA SER A 412 -10.93 -4.94 -13.27
C SER A 412 -11.21 -6.34 -13.87
N SER A 413 -11.15 -7.41 -13.07
CA SER A 413 -11.25 -8.79 -13.57
C SER A 413 -12.68 -9.36 -13.67
N LYS A 414 -12.88 -10.31 -14.60
CA LYS A 414 -13.99 -11.27 -14.51
C LYS A 414 -13.44 -12.62 -14.07
N LEU A 415 -13.90 -13.11 -12.91
CA LEU A 415 -13.69 -14.48 -12.49
C LEU A 415 -14.50 -15.41 -13.40
N TYR A 416 -13.83 -16.39 -14.01
CA TYR A 416 -14.46 -17.37 -14.90
C TYR A 416 -14.66 -18.73 -14.24
N ARG A 417 -13.73 -19.11 -13.36
CA ARG A 417 -13.73 -20.43 -12.72
C ARG A 417 -13.06 -20.38 -11.36
N SER A 418 -13.53 -21.22 -10.45
CA SER A 418 -12.89 -21.49 -9.16
C SER A 418 -12.86 -23.00 -8.93
N GLU A 419 -11.71 -23.54 -8.54
CA GLU A 419 -11.53 -24.95 -8.19
C GLU A 419 -11.04 -25.09 -6.76
N TYR A 420 -11.48 -26.15 -6.07
CA TYR A 420 -11.17 -26.43 -4.67
C TYR A 420 -10.37 -27.71 -4.53
N PHE A 421 -9.34 -27.69 -3.68
CA PHE A 421 -8.50 -28.85 -3.43
C PHE A 421 -8.23 -29.03 -1.93
N ASP A 422 -8.55 -30.21 -1.41
CA ASP A 422 -8.30 -30.61 -0.03
C ASP A 422 -6.85 -31.08 0.20
N ASN A 423 -6.12 -31.41 -0.87
CA ASN A 423 -4.76 -31.93 -0.77
C ASN A 423 -3.90 -31.55 -1.98
N TYR A 424 -2.59 -31.65 -1.77
CA TYR A 424 -1.56 -31.26 -2.72
C TYR A 424 -1.57 -32.07 -4.02
N ASN A 425 -1.78 -33.38 -3.94
CA ASN A 425 -1.68 -34.24 -5.11
C ASN A 425 -2.80 -33.94 -6.12
N ASP A 426 -4.01 -33.69 -5.65
CA ASP A 426 -5.15 -33.36 -6.52
C ASP A 426 -4.95 -32.00 -7.20
N ALA A 427 -4.50 -30.99 -6.45
CA ALA A 427 -4.17 -29.68 -7.01
C ALA A 427 -3.04 -29.76 -8.05
N LYS A 428 -1.99 -30.54 -7.75
CA LYS A 428 -0.86 -30.75 -8.65
C LYS A 428 -1.31 -31.42 -9.94
N ASN A 429 -2.03 -32.55 -9.85
CA ASN A 429 -2.51 -33.26 -11.03
C ASN A 429 -3.38 -32.37 -11.93
N TRP A 430 -4.26 -31.56 -11.32
CA TRP A 430 -5.08 -30.61 -12.07
C TRP A 430 -4.25 -29.59 -12.88
N ILE A 431 -3.13 -29.09 -12.35
CA ILE A 431 -2.22 -28.19 -13.08
C ILE A 431 -1.56 -28.91 -14.26
N TYR A 432 -1.11 -30.16 -14.07
CA TYR A 432 -0.48 -30.92 -15.14
C TYR A 432 -1.48 -31.28 -16.26
N ASP A 433 -2.74 -31.53 -15.92
CA ASP A 433 -3.81 -31.72 -16.90
C ASP A 433 -4.11 -30.43 -17.69
N LEU A 434 -4.03 -29.28 -17.01
CA LEU A 434 -4.22 -27.96 -17.61
C LEU A 434 -3.06 -27.55 -18.53
N PHE A 435 -1.84 -28.02 -18.21
CA PHE A 435 -0.61 -27.74 -18.94
C PHE A 435 0.10 -29.06 -19.28
N PRO A 436 -0.41 -29.83 -20.26
CA PRO A 436 0.11 -31.16 -20.57
C PRO A 436 1.60 -31.11 -20.97
N GLU A 437 2.37 -32.10 -20.50
CA GLU A 437 3.83 -32.15 -20.59
C GLU A 437 4.39 -32.31 -22.03
N GLU A 438 3.52 -32.57 -23.00
CA GLU A 438 3.88 -32.80 -24.41
C GLU A 438 4.53 -31.58 -25.08
N ILE A 439 4.32 -30.38 -24.52
CA ILE A 439 4.89 -29.13 -25.01
C ILE A 439 5.82 -28.54 -23.93
N GLU A 440 7.08 -28.32 -24.26
CA GLU A 440 8.11 -27.82 -23.32
C GLU A 440 7.69 -26.52 -22.61
N ILE A 441 7.02 -25.62 -23.31
CA ILE A 441 6.46 -24.38 -22.74
C ILE A 441 5.41 -24.68 -21.65
N ASN A 442 4.54 -25.67 -21.88
CA ASN A 442 3.52 -26.06 -20.91
C ASN A 442 4.15 -26.75 -19.70
N ARG A 443 5.16 -27.60 -19.92
CA ARG A 443 5.92 -28.23 -18.83
C ARG A 443 6.59 -27.20 -17.92
N ASN A 444 7.21 -26.18 -18.50
CA ASN A 444 7.81 -25.09 -17.73
C ASN A 444 6.77 -24.27 -16.96
N ARG A 445 5.57 -24.08 -17.53
CA ARG A 445 4.44 -23.41 -16.85
C ARG A 445 3.89 -24.23 -15.68
N ALA A 446 3.65 -25.53 -15.87
CA ALA A 446 3.19 -26.44 -14.82
C ALA A 446 4.18 -26.49 -13.64
N LYS A 447 5.48 -26.63 -13.98
CA LYS A 447 6.57 -26.63 -13.01
C LYS A 447 6.65 -25.31 -12.24
N PHE A 448 6.62 -24.18 -12.96
CA PHE A 448 6.60 -22.87 -12.35
C PHE A 448 5.43 -22.70 -11.37
N PHE A 449 4.21 -23.07 -11.79
CA PHE A 449 3.02 -22.92 -10.95
C PHE A 449 3.10 -23.76 -9.66
N THR A 450 3.54 -25.01 -9.79
CA THR A 450 3.67 -25.94 -8.67
C THR A 450 4.71 -25.43 -7.67
N GLU A 451 5.91 -25.09 -8.13
CA GLU A 451 7.02 -24.63 -7.27
C GLU A 451 6.74 -23.28 -6.60
N TRP A 452 6.02 -22.38 -7.28
CA TRP A 452 5.82 -21.02 -6.78
C TRP A 452 4.61 -20.87 -5.88
N TYR A 453 3.52 -21.57 -6.16
CA TYR A 453 2.28 -21.43 -5.40
C TYR A 453 2.00 -22.67 -4.56
N LEU A 454 1.91 -23.86 -5.17
CA LEU A 454 1.45 -25.05 -4.44
C LEU A 454 2.43 -25.51 -3.35
N ASP A 455 3.72 -25.53 -3.63
CA ASP A 455 4.74 -26.00 -2.68
C ASP A 455 4.82 -25.12 -1.42
N ASN A 456 4.30 -23.90 -1.49
CA ASN A 456 4.29 -22.92 -0.39
C ASN A 456 2.91 -22.72 0.25
N SER A 457 1.86 -23.43 -0.19
CA SER A 457 0.49 -23.23 0.29
C SER A 457 0.11 -24.19 1.41
N GLU A 458 -0.76 -23.75 2.33
CA GLU A 458 -1.36 -24.60 3.35
C GLU A 458 -2.78 -25.07 2.97
N PHE A 459 -3.01 -26.38 2.87
CA PHE A 459 -4.31 -26.92 2.45
C PHE A 459 -5.42 -26.74 3.50
N PRO A 460 -6.70 -26.57 3.08
CA PRO A 460 -7.19 -26.63 1.69
C PRO A 460 -6.96 -25.34 0.88
N ILE A 461 -6.95 -25.45 -0.45
CA ILE A 461 -6.72 -24.30 -1.36
C ILE A 461 -7.85 -24.10 -2.37
N TYR A 462 -8.03 -22.85 -2.79
CA TYR A 462 -8.82 -22.47 -3.96
C TYR A 462 -7.93 -21.93 -5.07
N ILE A 463 -8.13 -22.41 -6.30
CA ILE A 463 -7.51 -21.84 -7.50
C ILE A 463 -8.57 -21.07 -8.28
N LEU A 464 -8.36 -19.77 -8.45
CA LEU A 464 -9.26 -18.82 -9.11
C LEU A 464 -8.71 -18.46 -10.48
N GLN A 465 -9.48 -18.66 -11.54
CA GLN A 465 -9.13 -18.30 -12.91
C GLN A 465 -9.95 -17.10 -13.37
N GLY A 466 -9.29 -16.06 -13.87
CA GLY A 466 -9.95 -14.86 -14.35
C GLY A 466 -9.13 -14.08 -15.37
N SER A 467 -9.71 -13.00 -15.88
CA SER A 467 -9.02 -12.03 -16.74
C SER A 467 -8.38 -10.93 -15.93
N ILE A 468 -7.20 -10.46 -16.32
CA ILE A 468 -6.61 -9.23 -15.79
C ILE A 468 -6.57 -8.22 -16.93
N SER A 469 -7.17 -7.04 -16.74
CA SER A 469 -6.98 -5.90 -17.64
C SER A 469 -5.86 -5.05 -17.07
N ASN A 470 -4.66 -5.25 -17.62
CA ASN A 470 -3.51 -4.37 -17.36
C ASN A 470 -3.56 -3.09 -18.23
N SER A 471 -4.52 -3.03 -19.18
CA SER A 471 -4.80 -1.93 -20.12
C SER A 471 -6.16 -2.18 -20.79
N PRO A 472 -6.88 -1.16 -21.32
CA PRO A 472 -8.16 -1.36 -22.05
C PRO A 472 -8.06 -2.30 -23.27
N SER A 473 -6.84 -2.59 -23.76
CA SER A 473 -6.58 -3.33 -24.99
C SER A 473 -5.91 -4.70 -24.83
N LEU A 474 -5.56 -5.13 -23.60
CA LEU A 474 -4.93 -6.43 -23.34
C LEU A 474 -5.61 -7.13 -22.16
N VAL A 475 -6.26 -8.26 -22.46
CA VAL A 475 -6.86 -9.16 -21.49
C VAL A 475 -6.00 -10.41 -21.42
N GLU A 476 -5.24 -10.57 -20.33
CA GLU A 476 -4.50 -11.80 -20.07
C GLU A 476 -5.30 -12.71 -19.13
N ASN A 477 -5.42 -14.00 -19.49
CA ASN A 477 -6.00 -14.99 -18.60
C ASN A 477 -4.95 -15.41 -17.56
N GLY A 478 -5.28 -15.26 -16.28
CA GLY A 478 -4.42 -15.57 -15.16
C GLY A 478 -5.08 -16.48 -14.13
N TYR A 479 -4.26 -17.01 -13.22
CA TYR A 479 -4.65 -17.86 -12.12
C TYR A 479 -4.16 -17.25 -10.81
N TRP A 480 -4.96 -17.38 -9.76
CA TRP A 480 -4.63 -16.95 -8.40
C TRP A 480 -4.88 -18.13 -7.46
N VAL A 481 -4.01 -18.27 -6.46
CA VAL A 481 -4.13 -19.34 -5.46
C VAL A 481 -4.46 -18.69 -4.12
N CYS A 482 -5.44 -19.25 -3.42
CA CYS A 482 -5.86 -18.82 -2.09
C CYS A 482 -5.77 -20.02 -1.14
N ASP A 483 -5.20 -19.81 0.03
CA ASP A 483 -5.08 -20.80 1.10
C ASP A 483 -5.65 -20.22 2.41
N LYS A 484 -5.64 -20.98 3.52
CA LYS A 484 -6.25 -20.50 4.78
C LYS A 484 -5.68 -19.16 5.29
N ASN A 485 -4.53 -18.71 4.80
CA ASN A 485 -3.90 -17.43 5.14
C ASN A 485 -4.29 -16.29 4.18
N GLY A 486 -4.97 -16.58 3.07
CA GLY A 486 -5.43 -15.61 2.08
C GLY A 486 -4.87 -15.87 0.69
N ILE A 487 -4.64 -14.82 -0.09
CA ILE A 487 -4.02 -14.96 -1.40
C ILE A 487 -2.56 -15.40 -1.20
N VAL A 488 -2.19 -16.49 -1.83
CA VAL A 488 -0.81 -16.96 -1.91
C VAL A 488 -0.08 -16.04 -2.87
N GLU A 489 0.64 -15.07 -2.30
CA GLU A 489 1.46 -14.15 -3.08
C GLU A 489 2.57 -14.92 -3.81
N LYS A 490 2.98 -14.43 -4.98
CA LYS A 490 4.11 -14.98 -5.73
C LYS A 490 5.29 -15.12 -4.78
N GLY A 491 5.67 -16.36 -4.47
CA GLY A 491 6.72 -16.65 -3.48
C GLY A 491 7.98 -15.86 -3.80
N VAL A 492 8.24 -14.77 -3.09
CA VAL A 492 9.51 -14.06 -3.22
C VAL A 492 10.54 -14.99 -2.64
N LYS A 493 11.22 -15.77 -3.51
CA LYS A 493 12.35 -16.61 -3.10
C LYS A 493 13.36 -15.69 -2.40
N SER A 494 13.43 -15.83 -1.08
CA SER A 494 14.50 -15.33 -0.22
C SER A 494 15.83 -15.95 -0.61
#